data_AF-A0A7X9QEL4-F1
#
_entry.id   AF-A0A7X9QEL4-F1
#
_cell.length_a   1.000
_cell.length_b   1.000
_cell.length_c   1.000
_cell.angle_alpha   90.00
_cell.angle_beta   90.00
_cell.angle_gamma   90.00
#
_symmetry.space_group_name_H-M   'P 1'
#
loop_
_entity.id
_entity.type
_entity.pdbx_description
1 polymer ?
#
loop_
_entity_poly.entity_id
_entity_poly.type
_entity_poly.pdbx_seq_one_letter_code
_entity_poly.pdbx_strand_id
1 'polypeptide(L)'
;RGKHLLHRLDTGHTIHSHLRMEGQWRIEDGAARPDAQTRALLGTARWVALGQRLGMLDVVRTDAEHTLVGHLGPDVLGPDWNPTQAAANLARGETIGAALLDQTNLAGVGTLYAAETLFLERVDPWHSPAELPDAVRLAIVERAHRLLDAGRRHAVQSTTGNQRRGETTWVHGRAGRPCRRCGGTVRVAMIGPPTRERTMFYCPACQGGVRPTSGR
;
A
#
# COMPACT_ATOMS: atom_id res chain seq x y z
N ARG A 1 -3.35 -4.48 10.45
CA ARG A 1 -1.89 -4.66 10.32
C ARG A 1 -1.54 -4.63 8.84
N GLY A 2 -0.80 -3.62 8.38
CA GLY A 2 -0.67 -3.31 6.96
C GLY A 2 -2.05 -3.16 6.32
N LYS A 3 -2.31 -3.91 5.23
CA LYS A 3 -3.59 -3.90 4.51
C LYS A 3 -4.57 -5.00 4.95
N HIS A 4 -4.31 -5.61 6.10
CA HIS A 4 -5.12 -6.68 6.68
C HIS A 4 -6.01 -6.15 7.80
N LEU A 5 -7.31 -6.43 7.70
CA LEU A 5 -8.32 -6.14 8.71
C LEU A 5 -8.55 -7.38 9.57
N LEU A 6 -8.57 -7.20 10.89
CA LEU A 6 -8.75 -8.26 11.87
C LEU A 6 -9.96 -7.92 12.75
N HIS A 7 -11.07 -8.62 12.56
CA HIS A 7 -12.27 -8.48 13.37
C HIS A 7 -12.26 -9.55 14.46
N ARG A 8 -11.91 -9.16 15.68
CA ARG A 8 -11.84 -10.07 16.84
C ARG A 8 -13.22 -10.21 17.47
N LEU A 9 -13.66 -11.45 17.67
CA LEU A 9 -14.95 -11.80 18.25
C LEU A 9 -14.79 -12.26 19.69
N ASP A 10 -15.84 -12.09 20.49
CA ASP A 10 -15.94 -12.60 21.87
C ASP A 10 -15.87 -14.14 21.97
N THR A 11 -16.17 -14.84 20.87
CA THR A 11 -16.01 -16.30 20.74
C THR A 11 -14.54 -16.78 20.70
N GLY A 12 -13.57 -15.86 20.73
CA GLY A 12 -12.13 -16.17 20.62
C GLY A 12 -11.68 -16.52 19.20
N HIS A 13 -12.44 -16.09 18.19
CA HIS A 13 -12.08 -16.18 16.78
C HIS A 13 -11.81 -14.80 16.21
N THR A 14 -10.96 -14.75 15.20
CA THR A 14 -10.69 -13.56 14.40
C THR A 14 -11.10 -13.82 12.96
N ILE A 15 -11.92 -12.91 12.44
CA ILE A 15 -12.24 -12.84 11.01
C ILE A 15 -11.24 -11.90 10.37
N HIS A 16 -10.37 -12.48 9.56
CA HIS A 16 -9.35 -11.79 8.81
C HIS A 16 -9.87 -11.48 7.41
N SER A 17 -9.70 -10.24 6.95
CA SER A 17 -9.98 -9.90 5.56
C SER A 17 -8.90 -9.01 4.95
N HIS A 18 -8.68 -9.19 3.65
CA HIS A 18 -7.88 -8.27 2.84
C HIS A 18 -8.75 -7.79 1.67
N LEU A 19 -9.02 -6.48 1.63
CA LEU A 19 -9.97 -5.87 0.69
C LEU A 19 -9.58 -6.04 -0.78
N ARG A 20 -8.27 -6.12 -1.05
CA ARG A 20 -7.71 -6.06 -2.42
C ARG A 20 -8.17 -4.76 -3.09
N MET A 21 -8.70 -4.81 -4.31
CA MET A 21 -8.99 -3.60 -5.10
C MET A 21 -10.41 -3.07 -4.88
N GLU A 22 -11.40 -3.94 -4.71
CA GLU A 22 -12.83 -3.56 -4.74
C GLU A 22 -13.61 -3.97 -3.48
N GLY A 23 -12.96 -4.70 -2.57
CA GLY A 23 -13.56 -5.15 -1.33
C GLY A 23 -13.84 -3.98 -0.39
N GLN A 24 -14.92 -4.08 0.36
CA GLN A 24 -15.31 -3.07 1.32
C GLN A 24 -16.06 -3.69 2.50
N TRP A 25 -16.08 -2.94 3.61
CA TRP A 25 -17.00 -3.18 4.72
C TRP A 25 -18.00 -2.03 4.80
N ARG A 26 -19.29 -2.36 4.88
CA ARG A 26 -20.38 -1.41 5.12
C ARG A 26 -20.99 -1.69 6.48
N ILE A 27 -21.30 -0.66 7.24
CA ILE A 27 -21.99 -0.80 8.52
C ILE A 27 -23.40 -0.26 8.35
N GLU A 28 -24.38 -1.06 8.73
CA GLU A 28 -25.82 -0.79 8.59
C GLU A 28 -26.52 -1.13 9.90
N ASP A 29 -27.66 -0.49 10.17
CA ASP A 29 -28.51 -0.90 11.30
C ASP A 29 -29.11 -2.29 11.04
N GLY A 30 -29.60 -2.95 12.10
CA GLY A 30 -29.91 -4.40 12.15
C GLY A 30 -30.86 -5.00 11.09
N ALA A 31 -31.30 -4.24 10.09
CA ALA A 31 -32.06 -4.69 8.93
C ALA A 31 -31.21 -5.09 7.71
N ALA A 32 -29.88 -5.00 7.79
CA ALA A 32 -28.97 -5.29 6.68
C ALA A 32 -29.14 -6.73 6.13
N ARG A 33 -29.39 -6.86 4.83
CA ARG A 33 -29.53 -8.17 4.16
C ARG A 33 -28.34 -8.44 3.24
N PRO A 34 -27.76 -9.66 3.28
CA PRO A 34 -26.70 -10.03 2.37
C PRO A 34 -27.22 -10.06 0.93
N ASP A 35 -26.35 -9.66 0.00
CA ASP A 35 -26.56 -9.78 -1.45
C ASP A 35 -25.56 -10.78 -2.05
N ALA A 36 -25.63 -10.98 -3.36
CA ALA A 36 -24.70 -11.87 -4.08
C ALA A 36 -23.21 -11.46 -3.99
N GLN A 37 -22.92 -10.22 -3.56
CA GLN A 37 -21.56 -9.72 -3.39
C GLN A 37 -21.05 -9.87 -1.95
N THR A 38 -21.92 -10.26 -1.02
CA THR A 38 -21.60 -10.37 0.40
C THR A 38 -20.81 -11.65 0.67
N ARG A 39 -19.63 -11.50 1.26
CA ARG A 39 -18.73 -12.60 1.63
C ARG A 39 -18.67 -12.85 3.14
N ALA A 40 -18.99 -11.84 3.95
CA ALA A 40 -19.02 -11.94 5.40
C ALA A 40 -20.10 -11.02 5.98
N LEU A 41 -20.70 -11.44 7.10
CA LEU A 41 -21.63 -10.64 7.88
C LEU A 41 -21.24 -10.75 9.35
N LEU A 42 -20.98 -9.61 9.99
CA LEU A 42 -20.68 -9.52 11.42
C LEU A 42 -21.77 -8.71 12.10
N GLY A 43 -22.45 -9.28 13.09
CA GLY A 43 -23.56 -8.63 13.77
C GLY A 43 -23.25 -8.35 15.23
N THR A 44 -23.76 -7.22 15.72
CA THR A 44 -24.06 -6.98 17.13
C THR A 44 -25.57 -6.89 17.29
N ALA A 45 -26.08 -6.68 18.51
CA ALA A 45 -27.51 -6.44 18.73
C ALA A 45 -28.09 -5.23 17.96
N ARG A 46 -27.24 -4.28 17.53
CA ARG A 46 -27.66 -3.02 16.90
C ARG A 46 -27.17 -2.83 15.47
N TRP A 47 -25.95 -3.28 15.19
CA TRP A 47 -25.25 -2.99 13.94
C TRP A 47 -24.83 -4.27 13.24
N VAL A 48 -24.88 -4.24 11.91
CA VAL A 48 -24.37 -5.28 11.04
C VAL A 48 -23.28 -4.70 10.15
N ALA A 49 -22.12 -5.35 10.11
CA ALA A 49 -21.06 -5.08 9.15
C ALA A 49 -21.13 -6.11 8.00
N LEU A 50 -21.31 -5.62 6.77
CA LEU A 50 -21.33 -6.40 5.54
C LEU A 50 -19.99 -6.30 4.83
N GLY A 51 -19.28 -7.43 4.75
CA GLY A 51 -18.05 -7.56 3.99
C GLY A 51 -18.36 -7.92 2.54
N GLN A 52 -18.33 -6.94 1.64
CA GLN A 52 -18.66 -7.12 0.23
C GLN A 52 -17.41 -7.23 -0.63
N ARG A 53 -17.41 -8.16 -1.59
CA ARG A 53 -16.32 -8.37 -2.58
C ARG A 53 -14.92 -8.48 -1.94
N LEU A 54 -14.83 -8.98 -0.70
CA LEU A 54 -13.56 -9.12 0.01
C LEU A 54 -12.63 -10.03 -0.81
N GLY A 55 -11.40 -9.62 -1.10
CA GLY A 55 -10.50 -10.41 -1.94
C GLY A 55 -9.88 -11.62 -1.22
N MET A 56 -9.87 -11.62 0.11
CA MET A 56 -9.43 -12.70 0.97
C MET A 56 -10.26 -12.65 2.24
N LEU A 57 -10.63 -13.82 2.76
CA LEU A 57 -11.41 -13.98 3.98
C LEU A 57 -11.00 -15.29 4.65
N ASP A 58 -10.51 -15.20 5.88
CA ASP A 58 -10.11 -16.33 6.70
C ASP A 58 -10.74 -16.22 8.09
N VAL A 59 -10.98 -17.37 8.73
CA VAL A 59 -11.40 -17.43 10.13
C VAL A 59 -10.39 -18.28 10.88
N VAL A 60 -9.79 -17.70 11.92
CA VAL A 60 -8.80 -18.37 12.75
C VAL A 60 -9.12 -18.16 14.22
N ARG A 61 -8.53 -18.97 15.10
CA ARG A 61 -8.48 -18.66 16.53
C ARG A 61 -7.70 -17.36 16.74
N THR A 62 -8.10 -16.52 17.69
CA THR A 62 -7.47 -15.20 17.89
C THR A 62 -5.99 -15.29 18.28
N ASP A 63 -5.59 -16.32 19.02
CA ASP A 63 -4.17 -16.62 19.31
C ASP A 63 -3.36 -17.07 18.07
N ALA A 64 -4.04 -17.55 17.03
CA ALA A 64 -3.45 -17.97 15.76
C ALA A 64 -3.35 -16.84 14.71
N GLU A 65 -3.69 -15.58 15.04
CA GLU A 65 -3.56 -14.43 14.11
C GLU A 65 -2.16 -14.31 13.48
N HIS A 66 -1.13 -14.68 14.23
CA HIS A 66 0.27 -14.65 13.79
C HIS A 66 0.52 -15.52 12.55
N THR A 67 -0.28 -16.57 12.31
CA THR A 67 -0.18 -17.40 11.11
C THR A 67 -0.54 -16.64 9.84
N LEU A 68 -1.43 -15.63 9.94
CA LEU A 68 -1.91 -14.84 8.81
C LEU A 68 -1.08 -13.58 8.57
N VAL A 69 -0.62 -12.92 9.64
CA VAL A 69 0.02 -11.61 9.55
C VAL A 69 1.40 -11.53 10.22
N GLY A 70 1.91 -12.63 10.77
CA GLY A 70 3.19 -12.67 11.50
C GLY A 70 4.41 -12.46 10.60
N HIS A 71 4.29 -12.79 9.32
CA HIS A 71 5.35 -12.60 8.32
C HIS A 71 5.50 -11.13 7.84
N LEU A 72 4.59 -10.25 8.24
CA LEU A 72 4.63 -8.84 7.87
C LEU A 72 5.77 -8.11 8.58
N GLY A 73 6.41 -7.19 7.85
CA GLY A 73 7.35 -6.25 8.44
C GLY A 73 6.66 -5.19 9.31
N PRO A 74 7.42 -4.20 9.84
CA PRO A 74 6.86 -3.11 10.63
C PRO A 74 5.68 -2.45 9.92
N ASP A 75 4.55 -2.29 10.61
CA ASP A 75 3.38 -1.61 10.05
C ASP A 75 3.63 -0.11 10.05
N VAL A 76 3.56 0.50 8.87
CA VAL A 76 3.84 1.92 8.68
C VAL A 76 2.94 2.81 9.54
N LEU A 77 1.72 2.38 9.87
CA LEU A 77 0.79 3.12 10.74
C LEU A 77 0.49 2.38 12.05
N GLY A 78 1.19 1.28 12.30
CA GLY A 78 0.95 0.43 13.47
C GLY A 78 1.84 0.78 14.66
N PRO A 79 1.55 0.19 15.82
CA PRO A 79 2.33 0.39 17.04
C PRO A 79 3.75 -0.20 16.95
N ASP A 80 3.99 -1.13 16.02
CA ASP A 80 5.30 -1.74 15.75
C ASP A 80 6.12 -0.95 14.70
N TRP A 81 5.72 0.29 14.37
CA TRP A 81 6.45 1.12 13.42
C TRP A 81 7.89 1.37 13.88
N ASN A 82 8.85 0.92 13.07
CA ASN A 82 10.27 1.13 13.30
C ASN A 82 10.93 1.52 11.96
N PRO A 83 11.20 2.82 11.73
CA PRO A 83 11.73 3.29 10.46
C PRO A 83 13.15 2.78 10.20
N THR A 84 13.99 2.64 11.23
CA THR A 84 15.35 2.09 11.09
C THR A 84 15.31 0.63 10.63
N GLN A 85 14.45 -0.19 11.24
CA GLN A 85 14.27 -1.59 10.83
C GLN A 85 13.69 -1.69 9.41
N ALA A 86 12.69 -0.86 9.08
CA ALA A 86 12.11 -0.83 7.74
C ALA A 86 13.16 -0.44 6.68
N ALA A 87 13.97 0.59 6.94
CA ALA A 87 15.06 1.02 6.04
C ALA A 87 16.14 -0.05 5.86
N ALA A 88 16.47 -0.79 6.93
CA ALA A 88 17.39 -1.92 6.86
C ALA A 88 16.80 -3.08 6.05
N ASN A 89 15.49 -3.37 6.19
CA ASN A 89 14.82 -4.41 5.42
C ASN A 89 14.88 -4.12 3.90
N LEU A 90 14.71 -2.86 3.50
CA LEU A 90 14.73 -2.47 2.09
C LEU A 90 16.03 -2.84 1.37
N ALA A 91 17.17 -2.87 2.07
CA ALA A 91 18.47 -3.19 1.49
C ALA A 91 18.56 -4.60 0.88
N ARG A 92 17.64 -5.50 1.24
CA ARG A 92 17.60 -6.88 0.72
C ARG A 92 16.87 -7.03 -0.61
N GLY A 93 16.18 -5.99 -1.06
CA GLY A 93 15.44 -6.03 -2.31
C GLY A 93 16.35 -5.84 -3.53
N GLU A 94 15.93 -6.38 -4.67
CA GLU A 94 16.64 -6.18 -5.94
C GLU A 94 16.54 -4.72 -6.43
N THR A 95 15.36 -4.12 -6.28
CA THR A 95 15.10 -2.73 -6.62
C THR A 95 14.35 -2.03 -5.49
N ILE A 96 14.62 -0.75 -5.27
CA ILE A 96 13.99 0.02 -4.18
C ILE A 96 12.46 0.06 -4.32
N GLY A 97 11.94 0.13 -5.55
CA GLY A 97 10.50 0.12 -5.81
C GLY A 97 9.85 -1.23 -5.55
N ALA A 98 10.50 -2.36 -5.86
CA ALA A 98 10.01 -3.67 -5.46
C ALA A 98 10.11 -3.87 -3.94
N ALA A 99 11.22 -3.44 -3.32
CA ALA A 99 11.45 -3.54 -1.89
C ALA A 99 10.37 -2.82 -1.07
N LEU A 100 9.91 -1.65 -1.55
CA LEU A 100 8.81 -0.89 -0.94
C LEU A 100 7.43 -1.57 -1.06
N LEU A 101 7.26 -2.44 -2.05
CA LEU A 101 5.99 -3.16 -2.28
C LEU A 101 5.95 -4.49 -1.54
N ASP A 102 7.10 -5.01 -1.10
CA ASP A 102 7.20 -6.20 -0.29
C ASP A 102 6.73 -5.94 1.14
N GLN A 103 5.61 -6.56 1.50
CA GLN A 103 4.99 -6.37 2.81
C GLN A 103 5.79 -7.00 3.96
N THR A 104 6.80 -7.84 3.67
CA THR A 104 7.74 -8.37 4.67
C THR A 104 8.81 -7.34 5.05
N ASN A 105 9.08 -6.35 4.19
CA ASN A 105 10.02 -5.27 4.49
C ASN A 105 9.37 -4.16 5.31
N LEU A 106 8.17 -3.74 4.91
CA LEU A 106 7.31 -2.81 5.63
C LEU A 106 5.86 -2.98 5.16
N ALA A 107 4.94 -3.06 6.11
CA ALA A 107 3.55 -3.36 5.80
C ALA A 107 2.72 -2.08 5.61
N GLY A 108 1.83 -2.08 4.61
CA GLY A 108 0.89 -0.98 4.35
C GLY A 108 1.20 -0.17 3.10
N VAL A 109 2.44 -0.15 2.60
CA VAL A 109 2.80 0.59 1.38
C VAL A 109 2.23 -0.12 0.14
N GLY A 110 1.48 0.62 -0.68
CA GLY A 110 0.94 0.16 -1.97
C GLY A 110 1.57 0.88 -3.16
N THR A 111 1.14 0.55 -4.38
CA THR A 111 1.70 1.14 -5.61
C THR A 111 1.63 2.66 -5.62
N LEU A 112 0.53 3.24 -5.14
CA LEU A 112 0.39 4.70 -5.01
C LEU A 112 1.50 5.27 -4.13
N TYR A 113 1.57 4.85 -2.87
CA TYR A 113 2.54 5.40 -1.92
C TYR A 113 3.98 5.08 -2.28
N ALA A 114 4.29 3.92 -2.86
CA ALA A 114 5.63 3.59 -3.33
C ALA A 114 6.10 4.54 -4.45
N ALA A 115 5.28 4.71 -5.49
CA ALA A 115 5.59 5.59 -6.62
C ALA A 115 5.74 7.06 -6.18
N GLU A 116 4.81 7.54 -5.36
CA GLU A 116 4.77 8.92 -4.88
C GLU A 116 5.93 9.23 -3.93
N THR A 117 6.29 8.29 -3.05
CA THR A 117 7.44 8.40 -2.15
C THR A 117 8.73 8.55 -2.94
N LEU A 118 8.99 7.63 -3.88
CA LEU A 118 10.21 7.65 -4.69
C LEU A 118 10.31 8.89 -5.58
N PHE A 119 9.18 9.34 -6.14
CA PHE A 119 9.14 10.58 -6.90
C PHE A 119 9.50 11.81 -6.04
N LEU A 120 8.94 11.90 -4.83
CA LEU A 120 9.20 13.03 -3.93
C LEU A 120 10.67 13.06 -3.47
N GLU A 121 11.24 11.89 -3.19
CA GLU A 121 12.66 11.72 -2.83
C GLU A 121 13.61 11.71 -4.05
N ARG A 122 13.08 11.83 -5.27
CA ARG A 122 13.84 11.83 -6.55
C ARG A 122 14.70 10.58 -6.75
N VAL A 123 14.22 9.43 -6.30
CA VAL A 123 14.94 8.15 -6.41
C VAL A 123 14.37 7.35 -7.58
N ASP A 124 15.26 6.77 -8.40
CA ASP A 124 14.89 5.83 -9.46
C ASP A 124 14.30 4.55 -8.83
N PRO A 125 13.05 4.16 -9.16
CA PRO A 125 12.45 2.96 -8.58
C PRO A 125 13.21 1.66 -8.84
N TRP A 126 14.02 1.60 -9.90
CA TRP A 126 14.80 0.41 -10.26
C TRP A 126 16.25 0.48 -9.78
N HIS A 127 16.61 1.46 -8.95
CA HIS A 127 17.91 1.51 -8.31
C HIS A 127 18.04 0.41 -7.26
N SER A 128 19.25 -0.16 -7.13
CA SER A 128 19.54 -1.15 -6.08
C SER A 128 19.47 -0.49 -4.71
N PRO A 129 18.61 -0.93 -3.79
CA PRO A 129 18.50 -0.32 -2.47
C PRO A 129 19.77 -0.52 -1.64
N ALA A 130 20.56 -1.57 -1.92
CA ALA A 130 21.84 -1.83 -1.27
C ALA A 130 22.91 -0.77 -1.60
N GLU A 131 22.81 -0.12 -2.76
CA GLU A 131 23.74 0.93 -3.21
C GLU A 131 23.34 2.33 -2.71
N LEU A 132 22.12 2.47 -2.20
CA LEU A 132 21.67 3.73 -1.59
C LEU A 132 22.33 3.92 -0.21
N PRO A 133 22.73 5.15 0.16
CA PRO A 133 23.11 5.44 1.54
C PRO A 133 21.96 5.13 2.52
N ASP A 134 22.31 4.68 3.72
CA ASP A 134 21.33 4.36 4.78
C ASP A 134 20.38 5.54 5.07
N ALA A 135 20.92 6.75 5.09
CA ALA A 135 20.14 7.98 5.27
C ALA A 135 19.09 8.19 4.17
N VAL A 136 19.38 7.78 2.92
CA VAL A 136 18.41 7.85 1.81
C VAL A 136 17.31 6.81 2.00
N ARG A 137 17.65 5.57 2.37
CA ARG A 137 16.63 4.55 2.67
C ARG A 137 15.74 4.96 3.83
N LEU A 138 16.31 5.57 4.87
CA LEU A 138 15.56 6.11 6.00
C LEU A 138 14.61 7.23 5.57
N ALA A 139 15.08 8.19 4.78
CA ALA A 139 14.25 9.28 4.27
C ALA A 139 13.05 8.77 3.43
N ILE A 140 13.27 7.73 2.62
CA ILE A 140 12.23 7.05 1.84
C ILE A 140 11.15 6.47 2.76
N VAL A 141 11.51 5.67 3.77
CA VAL A 141 10.50 5.02 4.63
C VAL A 141 9.75 6.04 5.50
N GLU A 142 10.42 7.09 5.97
CA GLU A 142 9.78 8.17 6.69
C GLU A 142 8.83 8.98 5.81
N ARG A 143 9.20 9.21 4.54
CA ARG A 143 8.31 9.85 3.56
C ARG A 143 7.05 9.00 3.34
N ALA A 144 7.20 7.69 3.17
CA ALA A 144 6.07 6.79 3.02
C ALA A 144 5.14 6.85 4.25
N HIS A 145 5.71 6.86 5.46
CA HIS A 145 4.96 7.05 6.71
C HIS A 145 4.18 8.37 6.73
N ARG A 146 4.82 9.49 6.44
CA ARG A 146 4.15 10.80 6.41
C ARG A 146 2.99 10.86 5.42
N LEU A 147 3.16 10.30 4.22
CA LEU A 147 2.10 10.28 3.21
C LEU A 147 0.92 9.39 3.63
N LEU A 148 1.20 8.22 4.22
CA LEU A 148 0.16 7.31 4.73
C LEU A 148 -0.58 7.90 5.93
N ASP A 149 0.13 8.50 6.88
CA ASP A 149 -0.49 9.13 8.06
C ASP A 149 -1.36 10.33 7.67
N ALA A 150 -0.92 11.14 6.69
CA ALA A 150 -1.75 12.20 6.15
C ALA A 150 -2.99 11.63 5.43
N GLY A 151 -2.81 10.57 4.65
CA GLY A 151 -3.88 9.94 3.86
C GLY A 151 -4.97 9.28 4.70
N ARG A 152 -4.63 8.67 5.85
CA ARG A 152 -5.60 7.92 6.67
C ARG A 152 -6.77 8.76 7.21
N ARG A 153 -6.62 10.09 7.23
CA ARG A 153 -7.65 11.03 7.71
C ARG A 153 -8.70 11.38 6.65
N HIS A 154 -8.52 10.93 5.42
CA HIS A 154 -9.37 11.33 4.29
C HIS A 154 -9.79 10.12 3.45
N ALA A 155 -11.04 10.14 2.98
CA ALA A 155 -11.53 9.11 2.06
C ALA A 155 -10.81 9.16 0.69
N VAL A 156 -10.40 10.35 0.26
CA VAL A 156 -9.64 10.55 -0.98
C VAL A 156 -8.15 10.57 -0.66
N GLN A 157 -7.42 9.59 -1.17
CA GLN A 157 -5.97 9.53 -1.05
C GLN A 157 -5.32 10.66 -1.86
N SER A 158 -4.50 11.48 -1.21
CA SER A 158 -3.73 12.56 -1.83
C SER A 158 -2.32 12.63 -1.27
N THR A 159 -1.34 12.79 -2.16
CA THR A 159 0.09 12.96 -1.86
C THR A 159 0.58 14.36 -2.26
N THR A 160 -0.29 15.18 -2.85
CA THR A 160 -0.05 16.58 -3.19
C THR A 160 -0.63 17.54 -2.14
N GLY A 161 -1.47 17.03 -1.23
CA GLY A 161 -2.27 17.85 -0.30
C GLY A 161 -3.54 18.42 -0.94
N ASN A 162 -3.74 18.24 -2.24
CA ASN A 162 -4.92 18.71 -2.96
C ASN A 162 -5.82 17.51 -3.30
N GLN A 163 -7.10 17.59 -2.95
CA GLN A 163 -8.08 16.51 -3.12
C GLN A 163 -8.96 16.67 -4.36
N ARG A 164 -8.76 17.74 -5.14
CA ARG A 164 -9.48 17.94 -6.40
C ARG A 164 -9.17 16.81 -7.37
N ARG A 165 -10.19 16.42 -8.15
CA ARG A 165 -10.09 15.32 -9.12
C ARG A 165 -8.93 15.57 -10.09
N GLY A 166 -8.04 14.58 -10.22
CA GLY A 166 -6.85 14.67 -11.06
C GLY A 166 -5.68 15.45 -10.46
N GLU A 167 -5.87 16.06 -9.28
CA GLU A 167 -4.87 16.86 -8.59
C GLU A 167 -4.26 16.16 -7.36
N THR A 168 -4.65 14.92 -7.07
CA THR A 168 -4.25 14.16 -5.87
C THR A 168 -2.84 13.57 -5.87
N THR A 169 -2.28 13.22 -7.04
CA THR A 169 -1.01 12.48 -7.15
C THR A 169 0.01 13.17 -8.04
N TRP A 170 1.30 13.01 -7.77
CA TRP A 170 2.37 13.56 -8.60
C TRP A 170 2.60 12.74 -9.87
N VAL A 171 2.69 11.41 -9.75
CA VAL A 171 2.99 10.46 -10.82
C VAL A 171 2.01 9.28 -10.90
N HIS A 172 1.47 8.82 -9.77
CA HIS A 172 0.60 7.66 -9.72
C HIS A 172 -0.69 7.89 -10.52
N GLY A 173 -1.01 6.97 -11.44
CA GLY A 173 -2.17 7.09 -12.33
C GLY A 173 -2.07 8.23 -13.36
N ARG A 174 -0.87 8.81 -13.54
CA ARG A 174 -0.63 9.96 -14.44
C ARG A 174 0.25 9.62 -15.64
N ALA A 175 0.42 8.35 -15.98
CA ALA A 175 1.17 7.95 -17.18
C ALA A 175 0.67 8.70 -18.43
N GLY A 176 1.59 9.19 -19.26
CA GLY A 176 1.30 10.01 -20.44
C GLY A 176 1.05 11.49 -20.15
N ARG A 177 0.88 11.90 -18.89
CA ARG A 177 0.64 13.30 -18.52
C ARG A 177 1.96 14.04 -18.23
N PRO A 178 2.00 15.38 -18.35
CA PRO A 178 3.13 16.19 -17.90
C PRO A 178 3.37 16.01 -16.40
N CYS A 179 4.64 15.82 -16.03
CA CYS A 179 5.12 15.85 -14.66
C CYS A 179 4.90 17.25 -14.09
N ARG A 180 4.31 17.32 -12.89
CA ARG A 180 4.04 18.61 -12.24
C ARG A 180 5.30 19.36 -11.78
N ARG A 181 6.45 18.68 -11.74
CA ARG A 181 7.73 19.27 -11.30
C ARG A 181 8.54 19.80 -12.48
N CYS A 182 8.69 19.00 -13.54
CA CYS A 182 9.60 19.32 -14.65
C CYS A 182 8.93 19.39 -16.03
N GLY A 183 7.62 19.18 -16.15
CA GLY A 183 6.90 19.17 -17.42
C GLY A 183 7.09 17.92 -18.29
N GLY A 184 8.17 17.14 -18.10
CA GLY A 184 8.43 15.90 -18.83
C GLY A 184 7.35 14.83 -18.63
N THR A 185 7.20 13.88 -19.55
CA THR A 185 6.10 12.91 -19.49
C THR A 185 6.29 11.87 -18.40
N VAL A 186 5.27 11.66 -17.57
CA VAL A 186 5.20 10.54 -16.61
C VAL A 186 5.06 9.23 -17.37
N ARG A 187 5.80 8.21 -16.94
CA ARG A 187 5.81 6.86 -17.51
C ARG A 187 5.30 5.85 -16.50
N VAL A 188 4.96 4.66 -17.00
CA VAL A 188 4.64 3.47 -16.21
C VAL A 188 5.44 2.31 -16.77
N ALA A 189 5.96 1.47 -15.88
CA ALA A 189 6.60 0.21 -16.22
C ALA A 189 6.35 -0.83 -15.11
N MET A 190 6.65 -2.09 -15.38
CA MET A 190 6.53 -3.17 -14.40
C MET A 190 7.76 -3.20 -13.49
N ILE A 191 7.55 -3.58 -12.23
CA ILE A 191 8.61 -3.77 -11.23
C ILE A 191 8.31 -4.98 -10.34
N GLY A 192 9.35 -5.61 -9.86
CA GLY A 192 9.28 -6.82 -9.04
C GLY A 192 9.52 -8.09 -9.85
N PRO A 193 9.49 -9.26 -9.19
CA PRO A 193 9.77 -10.54 -9.84
C PRO A 193 8.65 -10.94 -10.81
N PRO A 194 8.93 -11.73 -11.86
CA PRO A 194 7.98 -12.03 -12.95
C PRO A 194 6.59 -12.53 -12.52
N THR A 195 6.49 -13.24 -11.41
CA THR A 195 5.22 -13.80 -10.91
C THR A 195 4.42 -12.85 -10.01
N ARG A 196 5.02 -11.72 -9.61
CA ARG A 196 4.42 -10.74 -8.68
C ARG A 196 4.67 -9.31 -9.12
N GLU A 197 4.83 -9.09 -10.42
CA GLU A 197 5.08 -7.76 -10.96
C GLU A 197 3.94 -6.80 -10.62
N ARG A 198 4.31 -5.55 -10.40
CA ARG A 198 3.40 -4.46 -10.08
C ARG A 198 3.70 -3.29 -11.01
N THR A 199 2.68 -2.52 -11.36
CA THR A 199 2.90 -1.26 -12.06
C THR A 199 3.65 -0.29 -11.16
N MET A 200 4.57 0.48 -11.74
CA MET A 200 5.32 1.54 -11.10
C MET A 200 5.28 2.80 -11.97
N PHE A 201 4.78 3.90 -11.40
CA PHE A 201 4.69 5.19 -12.08
C PHE A 201 5.88 6.05 -11.69
N TYR A 202 6.49 6.73 -12.66
CA TYR A 202 7.68 7.52 -12.42
C TYR A 202 7.85 8.62 -13.46
N CYS A 203 8.67 9.63 -13.16
CA CYS A 203 9.08 10.64 -14.11
C CYS A 203 10.56 10.43 -14.49
N PRO A 204 10.87 10.06 -15.75
CA PRO A 204 12.24 9.82 -16.19
C PRO A 204 13.20 10.98 -15.90
N ALA A 205 12.75 12.21 -16.17
CA ALA A 205 13.58 13.40 -15.98
C ALA A 205 13.86 13.71 -14.49
N CYS A 206 12.94 13.38 -13.58
CA CYS A 206 13.13 13.62 -12.16
C CYS A 206 13.83 12.46 -11.43
N GLN A 207 13.86 11.26 -12.04
CA GLN A 207 14.23 10.00 -11.37
C GLN A 207 15.25 9.18 -12.18
N GLY A 208 16.16 9.84 -12.90
CA GLY A 208 17.36 9.16 -13.42
C GLY A 208 17.23 8.42 -14.76
N GLY A 209 16.19 8.70 -15.56
CA GLY A 209 16.10 8.24 -16.95
C GLY A 209 14.93 7.32 -17.25
N VAL A 210 14.87 6.85 -18.50
CA VAL A 210 13.80 5.97 -18.99
C VAL A 210 14.19 4.53 -18.69
N ARG A 211 13.26 3.79 -18.08
CA ARG A 211 13.39 2.34 -17.93
C ARG A 211 12.72 1.64 -19.11
N PRO A 212 13.33 0.59 -19.68
CA PRO A 212 12.72 -0.17 -20.76
C PRO A 212 11.35 -0.68 -20.30
N THR A 213 10.31 -0.36 -21.06
CA THR A 213 9.02 -1.01 -20.87
C THR A 213 9.19 -2.48 -21.24
N SER A 214 8.82 -3.39 -20.33
CA SER A 214 8.45 -4.76 -20.72
C SER A 214 7.39 -4.62 -21.81
N GLY A 215 7.78 -4.92 -23.05
CA GLY A 215 7.00 -4.60 -24.23
C GLY A 215 5.59 -5.20 -24.18
N ARG A 216 4.63 -4.38 -24.59
CA ARG A 216 3.52 -4.74 -25.46
C ARG A 216 2.96 -3.47 -26.08
#